data_AF-A0A1Z9PT50-F1
#
_entry.id   AF-A0A1Z9PT50-F1
#
_cell.length_a   1.000
_cell.length_b   1.000
_cell.length_c   1.000
_cell.angle_alpha   90.00
_cell.angle_beta   90.00
_cell.angle_gamma   90.00
#
_symmetry.space_group_name_H-M   'P 1'
#
loop_
_entity.id
_entity.type
_entity.pdbx_description
1 polymer ?
#
loop_
_entity_poly.entity_id
_entity_poly.type
_entity_poly.pdbx_seq_one_letter_code
_entity_poly.pdbx_strand_id
1 'polypeptide(L)'
;MANHTSAKKRNRQNKVRNTVNSQYLSKLRTALNKFNATLDSKNNKEIINSYSSVNSIMAKALKKGIFKKEYISRKLSSLSKKISKK
;
A
#
# COMPACT_ATOMS: atom_id res chain seq x y z
N MET A 1 -30.24 8.94 1.09
CA MET A 1 -29.90 9.50 -0.23
C MET A 1 -29.30 10.90 -0.06
N ALA A 2 -28.37 11.31 -0.93
CA ALA A 2 -27.83 12.66 -0.90
C ALA A 2 -28.88 13.63 -1.48
N ASN A 3 -29.71 14.19 -0.62
CA ASN A 3 -30.87 14.98 -1.07
C ASN A 3 -30.47 16.42 -1.44
N HIS A 4 -29.48 17.00 -0.75
CA HIS A 4 -28.95 18.33 -1.05
C HIS A 4 -27.95 18.31 -2.24
N THR A 5 -27.89 19.39 -3.02
CA THR A 5 -27.01 19.53 -4.20
C THR A 5 -25.53 19.38 -3.85
N SER A 6 -25.09 19.97 -2.72
CA SER A 6 -23.71 19.83 -2.23
C SER A 6 -23.40 18.38 -1.82
N ALA A 7 -24.37 17.67 -1.24
CA ALA A 7 -24.22 16.27 -0.86
C ALA A 7 -24.09 15.37 -2.10
N LYS A 8 -24.90 15.62 -3.15
CA LYS A 8 -24.77 14.91 -4.45
C LYS A 8 -23.38 15.11 -5.04
N LYS A 9 -22.83 16.33 -4.99
CA LYS A 9 -21.45 16.63 -5.44
C LYS A 9 -20.40 15.88 -4.61
N ARG A 10 -20.51 15.89 -3.27
CA ARG A 10 -19.59 15.14 -2.39
C ARG A 10 -19.61 13.65 -2.67
N ASN A 11 -20.78 13.06 -2.93
CA ASN A 11 -20.90 11.66 -3.29
C ASN A 11 -20.10 11.30 -4.57
N ARG A 12 -20.23 12.11 -5.63
CA ARG A 12 -19.44 11.92 -6.88
C ARG A 12 -17.94 11.99 -6.62
N GLN A 13 -17.49 13.00 -5.85
CA GLN A 13 -16.07 13.14 -5.50
C GLN A 13 -15.56 11.95 -4.69
N ASN A 14 -16.35 11.47 -3.73
CA ASN A 14 -16.00 10.32 -2.91
C ASN A 14 -15.88 9.04 -3.74
N LYS A 15 -16.76 8.83 -4.73
CA LYS A 15 -16.65 7.68 -5.65
C LYS A 15 -15.31 7.68 -6.38
N VAL A 16 -14.90 8.82 -6.93
CA VAL A 16 -13.61 8.96 -7.64
C VAL A 16 -12.43 8.71 -6.69
N ARG A 17 -12.43 9.32 -5.50
CA ARG A 17 -11.37 9.10 -4.49
C ARG A 17 -11.31 7.64 -4.04
N ASN A 18 -12.45 7.00 -3.82
CA ASN A 18 -12.53 5.62 -3.39
C ASN A 18 -11.94 4.67 -4.44
N THR A 19 -12.21 4.89 -5.72
CA THR A 19 -11.61 4.09 -6.81
C THR A 19 -10.09 4.15 -6.79
N VAL A 20 -9.51 5.34 -6.61
CA VAL A 20 -8.04 5.46 -6.52
C VAL A 20 -7.51 4.77 -5.27
N ASN A 21 -8.14 5.01 -4.11
CA ASN A 21 -7.69 4.44 -2.84
C ASN A 21 -7.76 2.90 -2.84
N SER A 22 -8.84 2.33 -3.35
CA SER A 22 -9.02 0.87 -3.44
C SER A 22 -7.97 0.22 -4.34
N GLN A 23 -7.65 0.84 -5.47
CA GLN A 23 -6.59 0.35 -6.36
C GLN A 23 -5.21 0.31 -5.68
N TYR A 24 -4.83 1.36 -4.94
CA TYR A 24 -3.55 1.38 -4.22
C TYR A 24 -3.52 0.40 -3.06
N LEU A 25 -4.64 0.25 -2.32
CA LEU A 25 -4.77 -0.73 -1.26
C LEU A 25 -4.62 -2.15 -1.79
N SER A 26 -5.29 -2.49 -2.90
CA SER A 26 -5.16 -3.80 -3.53
C SER A 26 -3.74 -4.07 -4.03
N LYS A 27 -3.11 -3.10 -4.71
CA LYS A 27 -1.71 -3.23 -5.15
C LYS A 27 -0.75 -3.49 -3.99
N LEU A 28 -0.92 -2.76 -2.88
CA LEU A 28 -0.10 -2.95 -1.68
C LEU A 28 -0.31 -4.35 -1.07
N ARG A 29 -1.57 -4.80 -0.94
CA ARG A 29 -1.88 -6.14 -0.42
C ARG A 29 -1.25 -7.23 -1.27
N THR A 30 -1.38 -7.15 -2.59
CA THR A 30 -0.76 -8.11 -3.51
C THR A 30 0.76 -8.12 -3.38
N ALA A 31 1.40 -6.95 -3.30
CA ALA A 31 2.85 -6.87 -3.13
C ALA A 31 3.32 -7.45 -1.79
N LEU A 32 2.57 -7.23 -0.71
CA LEU A 32 2.85 -7.83 0.60
C LEU A 32 2.70 -9.35 0.60
N ASN A 33 1.68 -9.89 -0.08
CA ASN A 33 1.50 -11.34 -0.21
C ASN A 33 2.66 -11.97 -0.99
N LYS A 34 3.10 -11.34 -2.10
CA LYS A 34 4.28 -11.76 -2.85
C LYS A 34 5.53 -11.74 -1.98
N PHE A 35 5.75 -10.66 -1.22
CA PHE A 35 6.87 -10.55 -0.29
C PHE A 35 6.87 -11.70 0.74
N ASN A 36 5.72 -12.00 1.36
CA ASN A 36 5.62 -13.09 2.31
C ASN A 36 5.94 -14.45 1.65
N ALA A 37 5.40 -14.71 0.46
CA ALA A 37 5.71 -15.94 -0.28
C ALA A 37 7.21 -16.07 -0.62
N THR A 38 7.89 -14.97 -0.98
CA THR A 38 9.35 -14.98 -1.20
C THR A 38 10.15 -15.18 0.08
N LEU A 39 9.57 -14.82 1.23
CA LEU A 39 10.21 -15.08 2.52
C LEU A 39 10.26 -16.58 2.80
N ASP A 40 9.22 -17.32 2.42
CA ASP A 40 9.14 -18.77 2.59
C ASP A 40 10.07 -19.52 1.63
N SER A 41 10.23 -19.05 0.38
CA SER A 41 11.05 -19.70 -0.66
C SER A 41 12.58 -19.56 -0.49
N LYS A 42 13.05 -18.83 0.53
CA LYS A 42 14.48 -18.65 0.87
C LYS A 42 15.42 -18.05 -0.20
N ASN A 43 14.90 -17.47 -1.29
CA ASN A 43 15.72 -16.78 -2.28
C ASN A 43 16.00 -15.30 -1.91
N ASN A 44 17.24 -14.99 -1.52
CA ASN A 44 17.63 -13.63 -1.10
C ASN A 44 17.44 -12.56 -2.19
N LYS A 45 17.68 -12.88 -3.46
CA LYS A 45 17.53 -11.91 -4.57
C LYS A 45 16.06 -11.53 -4.77
N GLU A 46 15.17 -12.51 -4.72
CA GLU A 46 13.73 -12.31 -4.88
C GLU A 46 13.11 -11.52 -3.72
N ILE A 47 13.62 -11.71 -2.50
CA ILE A 47 13.18 -10.96 -1.32
C ILE A 47 13.52 -9.48 -1.46
N ILE A 48 14.75 -9.16 -1.88
CA ILE A 48 15.19 -7.77 -2.08
C ILE A 48 14.34 -7.10 -3.18
N ASN A 49 14.10 -7.80 -4.29
CA ASN A 49 13.27 -7.30 -5.39
C ASN A 49 11.81 -7.07 -4.95
N SER A 50 11.25 -7.99 -4.18
CA SER A 50 9.89 -7.88 -3.64
C SER A 50 9.77 -6.75 -2.63
N TYR A 51 10.77 -6.58 -1.76
CA TYR A 51 10.85 -5.48 -0.80
C TYR A 51 10.94 -4.12 -1.51
N SER A 52 11.77 -4.01 -2.55
CA SER A 52 11.89 -2.80 -3.37
C SER A 52 10.55 -2.43 -4.05
N SER A 53 9.85 -3.44 -4.58
CA SER A 53 8.52 -3.26 -5.17
C SER A 53 7.50 -2.73 -4.15
N VAL A 54 7.48 -3.30 -2.95
CA VAL A 54 6.64 -2.85 -1.84
C VAL A 54 6.96 -1.41 -1.44
N ASN A 55 8.24 -1.06 -1.33
CA ASN A 55 8.69 0.30 -1.02
C ASN A 55 8.24 1.32 -2.08
N SER A 56 8.39 0.99 -3.37
CA SER A 56 7.96 1.86 -4.49
C SER A 56 6.45 2.16 -4.43
N ILE A 57 5.62 1.15 -4.15
CA ILE A 57 4.17 1.32 -4.02
C ILE A 57 3.83 2.21 -2.82
N MET A 58 4.45 1.97 -1.66
CA MET A 58 4.23 2.78 -0.47
C MET A 58 4.63 4.24 -0.68
N ALA A 59 5.79 4.50 -1.31
CA ALA A 59 6.23 5.87 -1.62
C ALA A 59 5.25 6.61 -2.54
N LYS A 60 4.73 5.93 -3.58
CA LYS A 60 3.72 6.52 -4.47
C LYS A 60 2.39 6.78 -3.74
N ALA A 61 1.99 5.89 -2.83
CA ALA A 61 0.79 6.07 -2.03
C ALA A 61 0.93 7.19 -0.98
N LEU A 62 2.14 7.42 -0.43
CA LEU A 62 2.46 8.55 0.43
C LEU A 62 2.30 9.87 -0.31
N LYS A 63 2.90 9.98 -1.52
CA LYS A 63 2.79 11.18 -2.36
C LYS A 63 1.35 11.53 -2.70
N LYS A 64 0.47 10.53 -2.77
CA LYS A 64 -0.97 10.70 -3.01
C LYS A 64 -1.78 10.96 -1.74
N GLY A 65 -1.17 10.96 -0.56
CA GLY A 65 -1.84 11.18 0.72
C GLY A 65 -2.77 10.03 1.15
N ILE A 66 -2.60 8.83 0.57
CA ILE A 66 -3.45 7.67 0.87
C ILE A 66 -3.08 7.06 2.24
N PHE A 67 -1.78 7.06 2.56
CA PHE A 67 -1.28 6.64 3.86
C PHE A 67 -0.51 7.77 4.54
N LYS A 68 -0.52 7.76 5.87
CA LYS A 68 0.30 8.65 6.68
C LYS A 68 1.77 8.20 6.66
N LYS A 69 2.69 9.16 6.83
CA LYS A 69 4.15 8.92 6.84
C LYS A 69 4.56 7.93 7.94
N GLU A 70 3.95 8.04 9.11
CA GLU A 70 4.25 7.21 10.28
C GLU A 70 3.85 5.75 10.03
N TYR A 71 2.73 5.52 9.34
CA TYR A 71 2.29 4.17 8.99
C TYR A 71 3.30 3.49 8.05
N ILE A 72 3.75 4.20 7.02
CA ILE A 72 4.73 3.67 6.06
C ILE A 72 6.06 3.41 6.74
N SER A 73 6.56 4.35 7.55
CA SER A 73 7.82 4.19 8.28
C SER A 73 7.81 2.94 9.17
N ARG A 74 6.76 2.77 9.99
CA ARG A 74 6.60 1.58 10.84
C ARG A 74 6.51 0.30 10.02
N LYS A 75 5.81 0.33 8.89
CA LYS A 75 5.64 -0.86 8.04
C LYS A 75 6.96 -1.27 7.39
N LEU A 76 7.70 -0.32 6.82
CA LEU A 76 9.02 -0.57 6.24
C LEU A 76 9.99 -1.12 7.29
N SER A 77 10.07 -0.49 8.46
CA SER A 77 10.90 -0.98 9.58
C SER A 77 10.52 -2.42 9.99
N SER A 78 9.23 -2.71 10.10
CA SER A 78 8.74 -4.07 10.41
C SER A 78 9.14 -5.09 9.34
N LEU A 79 9.03 -4.75 8.04
CA LEU A 79 9.42 -5.64 6.95
C LEU A 79 10.93 -5.86 6.90
N SER A 80 11.74 -4.81 7.06
CA SER A 80 13.21 -4.94 7.15
C SER A 80 13.64 -5.82 8.32
N LYS A 81 12.99 -5.67 9.49
CA LYS A 81 13.24 -6.53 10.65
C LYS A 81 12.91 -7.99 10.37
N LYS A 82 11.87 -8.28 9.58
CA LYS A 82 11.56 -9.66 9.16
C LYS A 82 12.63 -10.24 8.24
N ILE A 83 13.19 -9.44 7.34
CA ILE A 83 14.29 -9.87 6.46
C ILE A 83 15.53 -10.17 7.31
N SER A 84 15.88 -9.31 8.27
CA SER A 84 17.07 -9.47 9.12
C SER A 84 16.97 -10.61 10.15
N LYS A 85 15.76 -10.96 10.59
CA LYS A 85 15.53 -12.06 11.54
C LYS A 85 15.57 -13.44 10.91
N LYS A 86 15.50 -13.49 9.59
CA LYS A 86 15.57 -14.71 8.80
C LYS A 86 17.03 -15.06 8.56
#